data_AF-S4NAC8-F1
#
_entry.id   AF-S4NAC8-F1
#
_cell.length_a   1.000
_cell.length_b   1.000
_cell.length_c   1.000
_cell.angle_alpha   90.00
_cell.angle_beta   90.00
_cell.angle_gamma   90.00
#
_symmetry.space_group_name_H-M   'P 1'
#
loop_
_entity.id
_entity.type
_entity.pdbx_description
1 polymer ?
#
loop_
_entity_poly.entity_id
_entity_poly.type
_entity_poly.pdbx_seq_one_letter_code
_entity_poly.pdbx_strand_id
1 'polypeptide(L)' 'MLAQAAQATRDERLLALVTDCHPQTLRQLRWTNTQIKILSPQVLTSV' A
#
# COMPACT_ATOMS: atom_id res chain seq x y z
N MET A 1 5.46 4.71 -8.48
CA MET A 1 5.75 4.38 -9.89
C MET A 1 4.56 4.65 -10.82
N LEU A 2 3.37 4.06 -10.62
CA LEU A 2 2.22 4.33 -11.51
C LEU A 2 1.77 5.81 -11.56
N ALA A 3 1.72 6.50 -10.41
CA ALA A 3 1.42 7.94 -10.38
C ALA A 3 2.47 8.78 -11.15
N GLN A 4 3.75 8.41 -11.04
CA GLN A 4 4.84 9.09 -11.74
C GLN A 4 4.79 8.83 -13.25
N ALA A 5 4.46 7.61 -13.65
CA ALA A 5 4.22 7.28 -15.05
C ALA A 5 3.05 8.11 -15.62
N ALA A 6 1.92 8.19 -14.90
CA ALA A 6 0.77 9.00 -15.28
C ALA A 6 1.12 10.48 -15.47
N GLN A 7 1.93 11.04 -14.57
CA GLN A 7 2.42 12.42 -14.69
C GLN A 7 3.35 12.60 -15.89
N ALA A 8 4.29 11.68 -16.11
CA ALA A 8 5.25 11.75 -17.21
C ALA A 8 4.56 11.66 -18.58
N THR A 9 3.49 10.86 -18.69
CA THR A 9 2.71 10.70 -19.93
C THR A 9 1.53 11.66 -20.04
N ARG A 10 1.29 12.50 -19.03
CA ARG A 10 0.10 13.37 -18.92
C ARG A 10 -1.23 12.60 -19.04
N ASP A 11 -1.28 11.40 -18.48
CA ASP A 11 -2.49 10.58 -18.44
C ASP A 11 -3.34 10.95 -17.21
N GLU A 12 -4.30 11.85 -17.41
CA GLU A 12 -5.19 12.35 -16.36
C GLU A 12 -6.09 11.26 -15.78
N ARG A 13 -6.53 10.31 -16.61
CA ARG A 13 -7.41 9.21 -16.16
C ARG A 13 -6.64 8.26 -15.25
N LEU A 14 -5.42 7.90 -15.63
CA LEU A 14 -4.55 7.09 -14.80
C LEU A 14 -4.16 7.82 -13.52
N LEU A 15 -3.88 9.13 -13.60
CA LEU A 15 -3.53 9.93 -12.43
C LEU A 15 -4.70 9.98 -11.44
N ALA A 16 -5.93 10.20 -11.91
CA ALA A 16 -7.13 10.19 -11.07
C ALA A 16 -7.34 8.81 -10.41
N LEU A 17 -7.28 7.73 -11.20
CA LEU A 17 -7.45 6.38 -10.69
C LEU A 17 -6.43 6.03 -9.60
N VAL A 18 -5.15 6.34 -9.84
CA VAL A 18 -4.09 6.06 -8.86
C VAL A 18 -4.27 6.93 -7.62
N THR A 19 -4.70 8.18 -7.77
CA THR A 19 -4.97 9.09 -6.63
C THR A 19 -6.10 8.55 -5.76
N ASP A 20 -7.19 8.08 -6.37
CA ASP A 20 -8.32 7.49 -5.66
C ASP A 20 -7.96 6.21 -4.92
N CYS A 21 -7.07 5.38 -5.49
CA CYS A 21 -6.63 4.10 -4.92
C CYS A 21 -5.47 4.20 -3.90
N HIS A 22 -4.72 5.30 -3.93
CA HIS A 22 -3.52 5.48 -3.11
C HIS A 22 -3.78 5.41 -1.60
N PRO A 23 -4.77 6.11 -1.02
CA PRO A 23 -4.95 6.13 0.44
C PRO A 23 -5.37 4.77 1.01
N GLN A 24 -6.14 3.98 0.27
CA GLN A 24 -6.55 2.62 0.67
C GLN A 24 -5.32 1.71 0.63
N THR A 25 -4.52 1.76 -0.44
CA THR A 25 -3.27 0.99 -0.55
C THR A 25 -2.33 1.27 0.62
N LEU A 26 -2.14 2.55 0.97
CA LEU A 26 -1.32 2.93 2.12
C LEU A 26 -1.88 2.43 3.46
N ARG A 27 -3.20 2.43 3.61
CA ARG A 27 -3.86 1.91 4.82
C ARG A 27 -3.65 0.42 4.95
N GLN A 28 -3.82 -0.33 3.86
CA GLN A 28 -3.57 -1.77 3.81
C GLN A 28 -2.13 -2.07 4.20
N LEU A 29 -1.14 -1.38 3.61
CA LEU A 29 0.27 -1.57 3.96
C LEU A 29 0.55 -1.32 5.45
N ARG A 30 0.03 -0.22 6.01
CA ARG A 30 0.20 0.09 7.44
C ARG A 30 -0.44 -0.96 8.34
N TRP A 31 -1.64 -1.41 7.98
CA TRP A 31 -2.34 -2.45 8.72
C TRP A 31 -1.57 -3.77 8.67
N THR A 32 -1.12 -4.21 7.49
CA THR A 32 -0.34 -5.44 7.33
C THR A 32 0.96 -5.39 8.13
N ASN A 33 1.69 -4.26 8.11
CA ASN A 33 2.89 -4.10 8.91
C ASN A 33 2.60 -4.20 10.42
N THR A 34 1.45 -3.70 10.85
CA THR A 34 1.00 -3.82 12.25
C THR A 34 0.71 -5.28 12.60
N GLN A 35 0.01 -6.01 11.72
CA GLN A 35 -0.27 -7.43 11.92
C GLN A 35 1.00 -8.27 11.97
N ILE A 36 1.98 -8.02 11.10
CA ILE A 36 3.28 -8.70 11.14
C ILE A 36 3.93 -8.50 12.52
N LYS A 37 4.00 -7.26 13.01
CA LYS A 37 4.59 -6.96 14.33
C LYS A 37 3.86 -7.66 15.48
N ILE A 38 2.55 -7.85 15.38
CA ILE A 38 1.74 -8.52 16.41
C ILE A 38 1.92 -10.04 16.34
N LEU A 39 1.87 -10.62 15.13
CA LEU A 39 1.80 -12.07 14.93
C LEU A 39 3.17 -12.75 14.92
N SER A 40 4.23 -12.07 14.44
CA SER A 40 5.56 -12.68 14.36
C SER A 40 6.10 -13.20 15.69
N PRO A 41 6.01 -12.47 16.83
CA PRO A 41 6.45 -13.00 18.12
C PRO A 41 5.61 -14.20 18.57
N GLN A 42 4.29 -14.16 18.37
CA GLN A 42 3.38 -15.22 18.79
C GLN A 42 3.74 -16.54 18.11
N VAL A 43 4.00 -16.50 16.80
CA VAL A 43 4.42 -17.68 16.04
C VAL A 43 5.77 -18.22 16.54
N LEU A 44 6.72 -17.33 16.83
CA LEU A 44 8.06 -17.74 17.30
C LEU A 44 8.07 -18.39 18.70
N THR A 45 7.13 -18.02 19.57
CA THR A 45 7.02 -18.59 20.93
C THR A 45 6.01 -19.73 21.02
N SER A 46 5.36 -20.11 19.92
CA SER A 46 4.35 -21.18 19.90
C SER A 46 4.96 -22.59 19.75
N VAL A 47 6.30 -22.70 19.72
CA VAL A 47 7.05 -23.97 19.68
C VAL A 47 7.56 -24.38 21.05
#